data_AF-A0A1W6MYY3-F1
#
_entry.id   AF-A0A1W6MYY3-F1
#
_cell.length_a   1.000
_cell.length_b   1.000
_cell.length_c   1.000
_cell.angle_alpha   90.00
_cell.angle_beta   90.00
_cell.angle_gamma   90.00
#
_symmetry.space_group_name_H-M   'P 1'
#
loop_
_entity.id
_entity.type
_entity.pdbx_description
1 polymer ?
#
loop_
_entity_poly.entity_id
_entity_poly.type
_entity_poly.pdbx_seq_one_letter_code
_entity_poly.pdbx_strand_id
1 'polypeptide(L)'
;MMSCYLTDERWTLIASRLPGKAGDPGCHGRDNRLFVEAVFWIARTGSPWRALPPHFGKWYTNYTRYRRWTQRGIWPGVLHALAAHGTCEYFFEGDAIRHAAKHPLTPEEASAAVSAARSSKKAA
;
A
#
# COMPACT_ATOMS: atom_id res chain seq x y z
N MET A 1 -3.60 3.43 21.10
CA MET A 1 -3.97 2.06 20.66
C MET A 1 -3.14 1.73 19.44
N MET A 2 -2.35 0.66 19.56
CA MET A 2 -1.20 0.36 18.72
C MET A 2 -1.63 -0.18 17.36
N SER A 3 -1.28 0.54 16.30
CA SER A 3 -1.26 0.00 14.94
C SER A 3 -0.25 -1.15 14.87
N CYS A 4 -0.75 -2.39 14.92
CA CYS A 4 0.09 -3.58 14.94
C CYS A 4 0.69 -3.92 13.56
N TYR A 5 0.20 -3.30 12.48
CA TYR A 5 0.65 -3.58 11.11
C TYR A 5 1.57 -2.49 10.55
N LEU A 6 1.56 -1.28 11.11
CA LEU A 6 2.36 -0.16 10.62
C LEU A 6 2.88 0.72 11.76
N THR A 7 4.13 0.47 12.15
CA THR A 7 4.83 1.28 13.15
C THR A 7 4.96 2.74 12.68
N ASP A 8 5.04 3.67 13.64
CA ASP A 8 5.13 5.12 13.36
C ASP A 8 6.37 5.46 12.50
N GLU A 9 7.47 4.76 12.73
CA GLU A 9 8.70 4.89 11.95
C GLU A 9 8.48 4.52 10.48
N ARG A 10 7.88 3.34 10.23
CA ARG A 10 7.55 2.88 8.87
C ARG A 10 6.53 3.78 8.20
N TRP A 11 5.56 4.28 8.95
CA TRP A 11 4.59 5.25 8.46
C TRP A 11 5.28 6.53 7.96
N THR A 12 6.23 7.06 8.73
CA THR A 12 6.95 8.30 8.39
C THR A 12 7.70 8.19 7.06
N LEU A 13 8.27 7.02 6.77
CA LEU A 13 8.97 6.73 5.51
C LEU A 13 8.05 6.80 4.29
N ILE A 14 6.85 6.21 4.39
CA ILE A 14 5.93 6.13 3.26
C ILE A 14 5.00 7.34 3.16
N ALA A 15 4.69 8.01 4.28
CA ALA A 15 3.72 9.09 4.34
C ALA A 15 4.06 10.21 3.36
N SER A 16 5.35 10.51 3.18
CA SER A 16 5.85 11.52 2.24
C SER A 16 5.56 11.18 0.76
N ARG A 17 5.32 9.92 0.42
CA ARG A 17 5.10 9.43 -0.95
C ARG A 17 3.64 9.20 -1.30
N LEU A 18 2.75 9.22 -0.31
CA LEU A 18 1.33 8.95 -0.52
C LEU A 18 0.58 10.20 -1.00
N PRO A 19 -0.31 10.09 -2.00
CA PRO A 19 -1.17 11.19 -2.41
C PRO A 19 -2.44 11.29 -1.54
N GLY A 20 -3.02 12.48 -1.49
CA GLY A 20 -4.17 12.78 -0.64
C GLY A 20 -3.73 13.19 0.76
N LYS A 21 -2.65 13.97 0.86
CA LYS A 21 -2.25 14.65 2.10
C LYS A 21 -3.10 15.89 2.31
N ALA A 22 -3.15 16.38 3.56
CA ALA A 22 -3.72 17.69 3.84
C ALA A 22 -3.06 18.75 2.95
N GLY A 23 -3.83 19.33 2.02
CA GLY A 23 -3.33 20.27 1.00
C GLY A 23 -3.42 19.79 -0.45
N ASP A 24 -3.64 18.49 -0.72
CA ASP A 24 -3.82 18.00 -2.08
C ASP A 24 -5.24 18.32 -2.63
N PRO A 25 -5.37 18.74 -3.90
CA PRO A 25 -6.68 18.93 -4.54
C PRO A 25 -7.53 17.66 -4.48
N GLY A 26 -8.75 17.77 -3.94
CA GLY A 26 -9.68 16.63 -3.75
C GLY A 26 -9.46 15.83 -2.46
N CYS A 27 -8.66 16.34 -1.52
CA CYS A 27 -8.35 15.67 -0.27
C CYS A 27 -9.44 15.83 0.80
N HIS A 28 -10.48 15.01 0.72
CA HIS A 28 -11.33 14.64 1.87
C HIS A 28 -10.95 13.25 2.41
N GLY A 29 -9.70 12.83 2.19
CA GLY A 29 -9.23 11.50 2.51
C GLY A 29 -9.10 11.28 4.00
N ARG A 30 -10.14 10.69 4.61
CA ARG A 30 -10.10 10.04 5.93
C ARG A 30 -8.78 9.28 6.09
N ASP A 31 -8.12 9.48 7.23
CA ASP A 31 -6.80 9.00 7.65
C ASP A 31 -6.08 8.05 6.66
N ASN A 32 -5.10 8.57 5.91
CA ASN A 32 -4.27 7.78 4.99
C ASN A 32 -3.61 6.59 5.69
N ARG A 33 -3.25 6.78 6.96
CA ARG A 33 -2.68 5.73 7.80
C ARG A 33 -3.66 4.58 7.97
N LEU A 34 -4.90 4.89 8.38
CA LEU A 34 -5.96 3.90 8.56
C LEU A 34 -6.26 3.15 7.26
N PHE A 35 -6.22 3.85 6.12
CA PHE A 35 -6.38 3.22 4.81
C PHE A 35 -5.24 2.24 4.48
N VAL A 36 -3.99 2.62 4.70
CA VAL A 36 -2.84 1.73 4.45
C VAL A 36 -2.86 0.53 5.40
N GLU A 37 -3.23 0.73 6.66
CA GLU A 37 -3.42 -0.36 7.63
C GLU A 37 -4.52 -1.34 7.19
N ALA A 38 -5.63 -0.83 6.65
CA ALA A 38 -6.68 -1.67 6.08
C ALA A 38 -6.17 -2.55 4.92
N VAL A 39 -5.32 -1.98 4.05
CA VAL A 39 -4.72 -2.69 2.92
C VAL A 39 -3.77 -3.79 3.40
N PHE A 40 -2.93 -3.50 4.40
CA PHE A 40 -2.05 -4.51 4.98
C PHE A 40 -2.80 -5.59 5.73
N TRP A 41 -3.92 -5.27 6.38
CA TRP A 41 -4.79 -6.28 6.96
C TRP A 41 -5.34 -7.24 5.91
N ILE A 42 -5.82 -6.72 4.77
CA ILE A 42 -6.27 -7.55 3.63
C ILE A 42 -5.13 -8.40 3.08
N ALA A 43 -3.95 -7.80 2.87
CA ALA A 43 -2.78 -8.51 2.34
C ALA A 43 -2.31 -9.63 3.26
N ARG A 44 -2.38 -9.43 4.59
CA ARG A 44 -1.96 -10.40 5.60
C ARG A 44 -2.97 -11.52 5.82
N THR A 45 -4.27 -11.18 5.82
CA THR A 45 -5.32 -12.18 6.04
C THR A 45 -5.72 -12.91 4.76
N GLY A 46 -5.40 -12.36 3.58
CA GLY A 46 -5.91 -12.84 2.30
C GLY A 46 -7.43 -12.70 2.16
N SER A 47 -8.08 -11.98 3.07
CA SER A 47 -9.54 -11.88 3.10
C SER A 47 -10.06 -11.02 1.95
N PRO A 48 -11.28 -11.29 1.45
CA PRO A 48 -11.90 -10.40 0.47
C PRO A 48 -12.19 -9.03 1.11
N TRP A 49 -12.13 -7.96 0.31
CA TRP A 49 -12.43 -6.60 0.76
C TRP A 49 -13.78 -6.47 1.50
N ARG A 50 -14.78 -7.30 1.14
CA ARG A 50 -16.09 -7.32 1.80
C ARG A 50 -16.04 -7.72 3.27
N ALA A 51 -15.01 -8.46 3.68
CA ALA A 51 -14.80 -8.87 5.07
C ALA A 51 -14.00 -7.83 5.88
N LEU A 52 -13.69 -6.67 5.28
CA LEU A 52 -12.92 -5.63 5.97
C LEU A 52 -13.67 -5.17 7.23
N PRO A 53 -13.03 -5.19 8.40
CA PRO A 53 -13.63 -4.73 9.64
C PRO A 53 -14.12 -3.28 9.56
N PRO A 54 -15.27 -2.95 10.19
CA PRO A 54 -15.89 -1.63 10.08
C PRO A 54 -15.05 -0.50 10.67
N HIS A 55 -14.09 -0.80 11.56
CA HIS A 55 -13.18 0.21 12.14
C HIS A 55 -12.23 0.81 11.10
N PHE A 56 -11.94 0.12 10.00
CA PHE A 56 -11.19 0.66 8.86
C PHE A 56 -12.05 1.53 7.92
N GLY A 57 -13.34 1.66 8.20
CA GLY A 57 -14.31 2.36 7.36
C GLY A 57 -14.99 1.45 6.34
N LYS A 58 -15.67 2.08 5.36
CA LYS A 58 -16.47 1.37 4.36
C LYS A 58 -15.57 0.65 3.37
N TRP A 59 -15.73 -0.66 3.25
CA TRP A 59 -14.94 -1.50 2.34
C TRP A 59 -14.93 -0.99 0.90
N TYR A 60 -16.07 -0.49 0.39
CA TYR A 60 -16.19 -0.01 -0.99
C TYR A 60 -15.35 1.25 -1.24
N THR A 61 -15.30 2.16 -0.27
CA THR A 61 -14.47 3.37 -0.33
C THR A 61 -12.98 3.01 -0.32
N ASN A 62 -12.58 2.08 0.55
CA ASN A 62 -11.20 1.60 0.61
C ASN A 62 -10.81 0.86 -0.67
N TYR A 63 -11.64 -0.05 -1.17
CA TYR A 63 -11.39 -0.76 -2.42
C TYR A 63 -11.27 0.20 -3.62
N THR A 64 -12.17 1.18 -3.74
CA THR A 64 -12.12 2.17 -4.82
C THR A 64 -10.83 2.98 -4.76
N ARG A 65 -10.40 3.38 -3.55
CA ARG A 65 -9.14 4.09 -3.34
C ARG A 65 -7.93 3.21 -3.68
N TYR A 66 -7.94 1.96 -3.22
CA TYR A 66 -6.92 0.96 -3.52
C TYR A 66 -6.74 0.80 -5.03
N ARG A 67 -7.83 0.54 -5.76
CA ARG A 67 -7.81 0.40 -7.21
C ARG A 67 -7.26 1.64 -7.92
N ARG A 68 -7.67 2.83 -7.50
CA ARG A 68 -7.12 4.10 -8.04
C ARG A 68 -5.61 4.21 -7.79
N TRP A 69 -5.13 3.77 -6.64
CA TRP A 69 -3.71 3.81 -6.32
C TRP A 69 -2.90 2.79 -7.09
N THR A 70 -3.48 1.62 -7.31
CA THR A 70 -2.87 0.58 -8.13
C THR A 70 -2.73 1.02 -9.58
N GLN A 71 -3.79 1.57 -10.17
CA GLN A 71 -3.76 2.13 -11.52
C GLN A 71 -2.75 3.28 -11.68
N ARG A 72 -2.49 4.02 -10.59
CA ARG A 72 -1.48 5.09 -10.58
C ARG A 72 -0.05 4.58 -10.34
N GLY A 73 0.14 3.30 -10.05
CA GLY A 73 1.44 2.69 -9.77
C GLY A 73 2.06 3.15 -8.45
N ILE A 74 1.24 3.46 -7.44
CA ILE A 74 1.73 3.99 -6.15
C ILE A 74 2.33 2.88 -5.27
N TRP A 75 1.71 1.70 -5.25
CA TRP A 75 2.08 0.62 -4.33
C TRP A 75 3.53 0.14 -4.46
N PRO A 76 4.11 -0.06 -5.67
CA PRO A 76 5.51 -0.45 -5.79
C PRO A 76 6.47 0.54 -5.10
N GLY A 77 6.24 1.85 -5.24
CA GLY A 77 7.09 2.87 -4.61
C GLY A 77 6.96 2.94 -3.09
N VAL A 78 5.80 2.54 -2.56
CA VAL A 78 5.54 2.40 -1.12
C VAL A 78 6.27 1.18 -0.58
N LEU A 79 6.14 0.02 -1.23
CA LEU A 79 6.81 -1.22 -0.80
C LEU A 79 8.34 -1.09 -0.89
N HIS A 80 8.85 -0.44 -1.93
CA HIS A 80 10.29 -0.17 -2.06
C HIS A 80 10.82 0.72 -0.92
N ALA A 81 10.06 1.74 -0.48
CA ALA A 81 10.44 2.53 0.70
C ALA A 81 10.49 1.69 1.97
N LEU A 82 9.56 0.75 2.14
CA LEU A 82 9.53 -0.15 3.28
C LEU A 82 10.70 -1.15 3.24
N ALA A 83 11.03 -1.69 2.07
CA ALA A 83 12.15 -2.60 1.87
C ALA A 83 13.53 -1.94 2.06
N ALA A 84 13.66 -0.66 1.69
CA ALA A 84 14.92 0.08 1.85
C ALA A 84 15.33 0.29 3.31
N HIS A 85 14.38 0.21 4.25
CA HIS A 85 14.62 0.42 5.68
C HIS A 85 14.41 -0.85 6.53
N GLY A 86 14.37 -2.03 5.91
CA GLY A 86 14.29 -3.32 6.60
C GLY A 86 13.57 -4.42 5.80
N THR A 87 13.21 -5.51 6.46
CA THR A 87 12.47 -6.61 5.82
C THR A 87 11.07 -6.17 5.44
N CYS A 88 10.76 -6.19 4.14
CA CYS A 88 9.39 -5.99 3.65
C CYS A 88 8.71 -7.36 3.46
N GLU A 89 7.73 -7.63 4.31
CA GLU A 89 6.91 -8.84 4.24
C GLU A 89 5.78 -8.73 3.21
N TYR A 90 5.70 -7.64 2.45
CA TYR A 90 4.60 -7.39 1.52
C TYR A 90 5.14 -7.17 0.12
N PHE A 91 4.55 -7.86 -0.86
CA PHE A 91 4.90 -7.73 -2.27
C PHE A 91 3.70 -7.43 -3.13
N PHE A 92 3.96 -6.81 -4.28
CA PHE A 92 2.94 -6.43 -5.23
C PHE A 92 2.92 -7.44 -6.38
N GLU A 93 1.83 -8.19 -6.52
CA GLU A 93 1.66 -9.24 -7.53
C GLU A 93 0.39 -8.95 -8.35
N GLY A 94 0.57 -8.72 -9.65
CA GLY A 94 -0.53 -8.36 -10.57
C GLY A 94 -1.20 -7.04 -10.18
N ASP A 95 -2.34 -7.13 -9.50
CA ASP A 95 -3.15 -5.99 -9.02
C ASP A 95 -3.33 -6.00 -7.48
N ALA A 96 -2.66 -6.93 -6.76
CA ALA A 96 -2.86 -7.17 -5.34
C ALA A 96 -1.55 -7.04 -4.53
N ILE A 97 -1.61 -6.40 -3.36
CA ILE A 97 -0.57 -6.53 -2.33
C ILE A 97 -0.80 -7.84 -1.60
N ARG A 98 0.25 -8.66 -1.47
CA ARG A 98 0.23 -9.93 -0.75
C ARG A 98 1.28 -9.94 0.35
N HIS A 99 0.96 -10.62 1.44
CA HIS A 99 1.91 -10.90 2.52
C HIS A 99 2.73 -12.14 2.19
N ALA A 100 4.05 -12.02 2.20
CA ALA A 100 4.97 -13.12 2.06
C ALA A 100 5.19 -13.80 3.41
N ALA A 101 4.46 -14.88 3.67
CA ALA A 101 4.75 -15.74 4.81
C ALA A 101 6.07 -16.53 4.66
N LYS A 102 6.71 -16.54 3.47
CA LYS A 102 7.85 -17.44 3.17
C LYS A 102 9.02 -16.86 2.36
N HIS A 103 8.95 -15.64 1.81
CA HIS A 103 10.09 -15.05 1.09
C HIS A 103 10.09 -13.52 1.21
N PRO A 104 11.06 -12.90 1.89
CA PRO A 104 11.14 -11.45 1.93
C PRO A 104 11.35 -10.90 0.52
N LEU A 105 10.67 -9.80 0.20
CA LEU A 105 10.95 -9.07 -1.04
C LEU A 105 12.35 -8.49 -0.93
N THR A 106 13.24 -8.89 -1.83
CA THR A 106 14.57 -8.27 -1.88
C THR A 106 14.44 -6.84 -2.44
N PRO A 107 15.33 -5.91 -2.04
CA PRO A 107 15.34 -4.55 -2.60
C PRO A 107 15.43 -4.52 -4.13
N GLU A 108 16.05 -5.53 -4.73
CA GLU A 108 16.18 -5.71 -6.18
C GLU A 108 14.83 -6.01 -6.86
N GLU A 109 14.08 -6.97 -6.34
CA GLU A 109 12.74 -7.30 -6.83
C GLU A 109 11.75 -6.13 -6.65
N ALA A 110 11.89 -5.38 -5.54
CA ALA A 110 11.12 -4.16 -5.33
C ALA A 110 11.46 -3.07 -6.35
N SER A 111 12.74 -2.91 -6.70
CA SER A 111 13.22 -1.99 -7.74
C SER A 111 12.71 -2.41 -9.14
N ALA A 112 12.70 -3.71 -9.44
CA ALA A 112 12.15 -4.26 -10.66
C ALA A 112 10.63 -3.99 -10.78
N ALA A 113 9.86 -4.18 -9.70
CA ALA A 113 8.43 -3.88 -9.66
C ALA A 113 8.15 -2.37 -9.88
N VAL A 114 8.96 -1.49 -9.31
CA VAL A 114 8.85 -0.03 -9.54
C VAL A 114 9.15 0.33 -11.00
N SER A 115 10.16 -0.30 -11.60
CA SER A 115 10.57 -0.06 -12.99
C SER A 115 9.53 -0.59 -14.00
N ALA A 116 8.93 -1.75 -13.71
CA ALA A 116 7.82 -2.29 -14.47
C ALA A 116 6.58 -1.37 -14.40
N ALA A 117 6.22 -0.91 -13.21
CA ALA A 117 5.10 0.02 -13.03
C ALA A 117 5.33 1.39 -13.72
N ARG A 118 6.57 1.88 -13.78
CA ARG A 118 6.92 3.08 -14.54
C ARG A 118 6.83 2.87 -16.06
N SER A 119 7.22 1.70 -16.57
CA SER A 119 7.23 1.40 -18.01
C SER A 119 5.81 1.27 -18.57
N SER A 120 4.87 0.67 -17.83
CA SER A 120 3.46 0.59 -18.24
C SER A 120 2.77 1.94 -18.39
N LYS A 121 3.33 3.01 -17.79
CA LYS A 121 2.80 4.37 -17.88
C LYS A 121 3.26 5.13 -19.13
N LYS A 122 4.26 4.63 -19.86
CA LYS A 122 4.79 5.30 -21.08
C LYS A 122 4.08 4.86 -22.37
N ALA A 123 3.11 3.93 -22.27
CA ALA A 123 2.42 3.33 -23.40
C ALA A 123 0.92 3.69 -23.49
N ALA A 124 0.43 4.66 -22.72
CA ALA A 124 -0.97 5.09 -22.70
C ALA A 124 -1.10 6.60 -22.89
#